data_AF-A0A7W2YI91-F1
#
_entry.id   AF-A0A7W2YI91-F1
#
_cell.length_a   1.000
_cell.length_b   1.000
_cell.length_c   1.000
_cell.angle_alpha   90.00
_cell.angle_beta   90.00
_cell.angle_gamma   90.00
#
_symmetry.space_group_name_H-M   'P 1'
#
loop_
_entity.id
_entity.type
_entity.pdbx_description
1 polymer ?
#
loop_
_entity_poly.entity_id
_entity_poly.type
_entity_poly.pdbx_seq_one_letter_code
_entity_poly.pdbx_strand_id
1 'polypeptide(L)'
;MNNRRLYFIDCARTYAVFLALLSHLLITTRFFNDLGSDAIYVKQFTRMATPMFVFMFGFMIEFVYVRRVINNGHQLLRQRLHIRAFQCYFAYSLTGFCGFLGGFTSFQDFMLSLVFLSDSRFGNILRVYAVILLFTPLIIQLRVHYPNRFLIIALSILLASFPVTSALKASDFGAMNNAMNTLFGIGPVKAGPSVWHSLCFVFAGMLMASSFNTARSTRNDINSRFYFNAFGLVITCLLAWYFLIDKSFSVGWWSFVDMSYRKDNAAGYFIIGTLTSVITFIFFKLWIGTRTPPFLFQLLLPIGLSSLFSYTVGNCLLNLFGIEVIAYPLLTAILFFPLLVFITRYITLLPGYQMINDLLNLRLPNSTAKASQA
;
A
#
# COMPACT_ATOMS: atom_id res chain seq x y z
N MET A 1 15.94 7.51 -22.67
CA MET A 1 15.53 8.60 -21.76
C MET A 1 16.31 8.50 -20.46
N ASN A 2 17.16 9.50 -20.17
CA ASN A 2 17.81 9.64 -18.87
C ASN A 2 16.79 9.52 -17.75
N ASN A 3 17.18 8.85 -16.66
CA ASN A 3 16.38 8.50 -15.47
C ASN A 3 15.91 9.76 -14.71
N ARG A 4 15.09 10.61 -15.34
CA ARG A 4 14.53 11.79 -14.71
C ARG A 4 13.56 11.31 -13.65
N ARG A 5 13.93 11.53 -12.40
CA ARG A 5 13.13 11.19 -11.22
C ARG A 5 11.74 11.81 -11.35
N LEU A 6 10.71 10.99 -11.20
CA LEU A 6 9.31 11.42 -11.31
C LEU A 6 8.82 11.84 -9.92
N TYR A 7 8.97 13.12 -9.58
CA TYR A 7 8.62 13.64 -8.25
C TYR A 7 7.16 13.41 -7.85
N PHE A 8 6.23 13.40 -8.81
CA PHE A 8 4.83 13.11 -8.52
C PHE A 8 4.62 11.71 -7.91
N ILE A 9 5.42 10.72 -8.30
CA ILE A 9 5.39 9.35 -7.76
C ILE A 9 5.86 9.37 -6.29
N ASP A 10 6.96 10.06 -6.01
CA ASP A 10 7.50 10.16 -4.66
C ASP A 10 6.53 10.90 -3.73
N CYS A 11 5.87 11.94 -4.23
CA CYS A 11 4.87 12.70 -3.49
C CYS A 11 3.60 11.87 -3.23
N ALA A 12 3.10 11.15 -4.24
CA ALA A 12 1.98 10.24 -4.09
C ALA A 12 2.26 9.15 -3.04
N ARG A 13 3.48 8.59 -3.04
CA ARG A 13 3.90 7.60 -2.04
C ARG A 13 4.00 8.20 -0.64
N THR A 14 4.61 9.38 -0.53
CA THR A 14 4.73 10.13 0.74
C THR A 14 3.35 10.41 1.31
N TYR A 15 2.43 10.88 0.48
CA TYR A 15 1.05 11.15 0.86
C TYR A 15 0.33 9.90 1.36
N ALA A 16 0.45 8.76 0.66
CA ALA A 16 -0.16 7.51 1.09
C ALA A 16 0.37 7.02 2.46
N VAL A 17 1.69 7.06 2.67
CA VAL A 17 2.28 6.65 3.96
C VAL A 17 1.89 7.61 5.08
N PHE A 18 1.96 8.92 4.80
CA PHE A 18 1.57 9.96 5.74
C PHE A 18 0.13 9.79 6.20
N LEU A 19 -0.82 9.63 5.27
CA LEU A 19 -2.23 9.43 5.61
C LEU A 19 -2.49 8.12 6.36
N ALA A 20 -1.76 7.05 6.03
CA ALA A 20 -1.91 5.77 6.73
C ALA A 20 -1.46 5.89 8.20
N LEU A 21 -0.29 6.49 8.43
CA LEU A 21 0.22 6.72 9.78
C LEU A 21 -0.61 7.76 10.55
N LEU A 22 -1.13 8.78 9.86
CA LEU A 22 -2.08 9.72 10.45
C LEU A 22 -3.35 8.98 10.89
N SER A 23 -3.90 8.09 10.05
CA SER A 23 -5.06 7.28 10.43
C SER A 23 -4.81 6.46 11.70
N HIS A 24 -3.64 5.82 11.78
CA HIS A 24 -3.28 4.98 12.93
C HIS A 24 -3.04 5.81 14.18
N LEU A 25 -2.39 6.97 14.04
CA LEU A 25 -2.23 7.92 15.12
C LEU A 25 -3.58 8.37 15.68
N LEU A 26 -4.51 8.81 14.81
CA LEU A 26 -5.84 9.27 15.22
C LEU A 26 -6.70 8.16 15.84
N ILE A 27 -6.47 6.90 15.46
CA ILE A 27 -7.08 5.73 16.12
C ILE A 27 -6.48 5.54 17.51
N THR A 28 -5.15 5.59 17.63
CA THR A 28 -4.45 5.41 18.90
C THR A 28 -4.79 6.51 19.90
N THR A 29 -4.91 7.77 19.44
CA THR A 29 -5.25 8.93 20.28
C THR A 29 -6.75 9.05 20.59
N ARG A 30 -7.57 8.10 20.14
CA ARG A 30 -9.05 8.13 20.25
C ARG A 30 -9.73 9.36 19.67
N PHE A 31 -9.04 10.15 18.85
CA PHE A 31 -9.54 11.39 18.24
C PHE A 31 -10.87 11.21 17.50
N PHE A 32 -11.05 10.05 16.85
CA PHE A 32 -12.31 9.76 16.16
C PHE A 32 -13.50 9.51 17.08
N ASN A 33 -13.27 9.16 18.35
CA ASN A 33 -14.32 9.01 19.34
C ASN A 33 -14.80 10.39 19.81
N ASP A 34 -13.86 11.31 20.01
CA ASP A 34 -14.15 12.68 20.47
C ASP A 34 -14.94 13.49 19.43
N LEU A 35 -14.66 13.28 18.15
CA LEU A 35 -15.36 13.95 17.04
C LEU A 35 -16.76 13.39 16.72
N GLY A 36 -17.12 12.21 17.22
CA GLY A 36 -18.40 11.57 16.91
C GLY A 36 -18.66 11.46 15.39
N SER A 37 -19.78 12.03 14.92
CA SER A 37 -20.21 12.00 13.52
C SER A 37 -19.27 12.78 12.58
N ASP A 38 -18.67 13.87 13.06
CA ASP A 38 -17.81 14.74 12.24
C ASP A 38 -16.47 14.08 11.88
N ALA A 39 -16.15 12.97 12.55
CA ALA A 39 -15.02 12.12 12.22
C ALA A 39 -15.05 11.66 10.74
N ILE A 40 -16.22 11.64 10.07
CA ILE A 40 -16.29 11.27 8.66
C ILE A 40 -15.41 12.16 7.78
N TYR A 41 -15.40 13.48 8.01
CA TYR A 41 -14.69 14.42 7.15
C TYR A 41 -13.19 14.17 7.14
N VAL A 42 -12.64 13.60 8.22
CA VAL A 42 -11.24 13.20 8.34
C VAL A 42 -11.03 11.76 7.87
N LYS A 43 -11.96 10.85 8.21
CA LYS A 43 -11.90 9.44 7.81
C LYS A 43 -11.90 9.30 6.28
N GLN A 44 -12.68 10.08 5.53
CA GLN A 44 -12.72 9.97 4.07
C GLN A 44 -11.33 10.14 3.42
N PHE A 45 -10.47 11.02 3.95
CA PHE A 45 -9.11 11.19 3.46
C PHE A 45 -8.20 10.05 3.91
N THR A 46 -8.19 9.77 5.21
CA THR A 46 -7.27 8.77 5.77
C THR A 46 -7.56 7.35 5.30
N ARG A 47 -8.81 7.03 4.94
CA ARG A 47 -9.22 5.70 4.44
C ARG A 47 -8.78 5.41 3.01
N MET A 48 -8.52 6.45 2.21
CA MET A 48 -7.92 6.31 0.86
C MET A 48 -6.44 5.88 0.91
N ALA A 49 -5.78 5.98 2.07
CA ALA A 49 -4.36 5.69 2.20
C ALA A 49 -4.00 4.25 1.82
N THR A 50 -4.76 3.25 2.32
CA THR A 50 -4.46 1.84 2.05
C THR A 50 -4.63 1.49 0.57
N PRO A 51 -5.76 1.78 -0.11
CA PRO A 51 -5.89 1.55 -1.54
C PRO A 51 -4.79 2.23 -2.36
N MET A 52 -4.50 3.50 -2.05
CA MET A 52 -3.46 4.25 -2.76
C MET A 52 -2.07 3.63 -2.57
N PHE A 53 -1.77 3.13 -1.38
CA PHE A 53 -0.50 2.45 -1.10
C PHE A 53 -0.37 1.16 -1.93
N VAL A 54 -1.40 0.31 -1.97
CA VAL A 54 -1.38 -0.94 -2.78
C VAL A 54 -1.36 -0.65 -4.29
N PHE A 55 -2.13 0.34 -4.73
CA PHE A 55 -2.09 0.81 -6.11
C PHE A 55 -0.68 1.27 -6.50
N MET A 56 -0.04 2.03 -5.62
CA MET A 56 1.34 2.48 -5.80
C MET A 56 2.36 1.36 -5.83
N PHE A 57 2.15 0.33 -5.02
CA PHE A 57 2.95 -0.87 -5.05
C PHE A 57 2.87 -1.55 -6.44
N GLY A 58 1.67 -1.72 -6.99
CA GLY A 58 1.48 -2.21 -8.37
C GLY A 58 2.13 -1.32 -9.42
N PHE A 59 1.97 0.00 -9.31
CA PHE A 59 2.65 0.95 -10.19
C PHE A 59 4.18 0.74 -10.18
N MET A 60 4.77 0.49 -9.01
CA MET A 60 6.21 0.23 -8.87
C MET A 60 6.65 -1.13 -9.42
N ILE A 61 5.80 -2.16 -9.35
CA ILE A 61 6.03 -3.45 -10.04
C ILE A 61 6.31 -3.22 -11.51
N GLU A 62 5.40 -2.53 -12.19
CA GLU A 62 5.53 -2.25 -13.61
C GLU A 62 6.66 -1.28 -13.91
N PHE A 63 6.74 -0.14 -13.21
CA PHE A 63 7.68 0.94 -13.54
C PHE A 63 9.14 0.58 -13.26
N VAL A 64 9.40 -0.18 -12.19
CA VAL A 64 10.77 -0.50 -11.75
C VAL A 64 11.14 -1.93 -12.11
N TYR A 65 10.31 -2.90 -11.77
CA TYR A 65 10.71 -4.30 -11.79
C TYR A 65 10.52 -4.95 -13.16
N VAL A 66 9.40 -4.73 -13.84
CA VAL A 66 9.20 -5.20 -15.23
C VAL A 66 10.28 -4.62 -16.16
N ARG A 67 10.53 -3.30 -16.07
CA ARG A 67 11.60 -2.65 -16.85
C ARG A 67 12.98 -3.24 -16.60
N ARG A 68 13.28 -3.62 -15.36
CA ARG A 68 14.55 -4.28 -15.01
C ARG A 68 14.66 -5.70 -15.57
N VAL A 69 13.57 -6.47 -15.57
CA VAL A 69 13.58 -7.82 -16.18
C VAL A 69 13.90 -7.73 -17.66
N ILE A 70 13.24 -6.81 -18.37
CA ILE A 70 13.42 -6.62 -19.80
C ILE A 70 14.90 -6.32 -20.14
N ASN A 71 15.60 -5.59 -19.26
CA ASN A 71 16.98 -5.18 -19.50
C ASN A 71 18.04 -6.15 -18.93
N ASN A 72 17.79 -6.77 -17.77
CA ASN A 72 18.82 -7.44 -16.96
C ASN A 72 18.48 -8.92 -16.63
N GLY A 73 17.36 -9.44 -17.11
CA GLY A 73 16.93 -10.82 -16.86
C GLY A 73 16.23 -11.06 -15.51
N HIS A 74 15.70 -12.27 -15.34
CA HIS A 74 14.78 -12.63 -14.24
C HIS A 74 15.47 -13.00 -12.92
N GLN A 75 16.68 -13.58 -12.94
CA GLN A 75 17.25 -14.27 -11.78
C GLN A 75 17.60 -13.31 -10.62
N LEU A 76 18.30 -12.21 -10.90
CA LEU A 76 18.65 -11.19 -9.90
C LEU A 76 17.41 -10.49 -9.32
N LEU A 77 16.34 -10.40 -10.11
CA LEU A 77 15.10 -9.82 -9.63
C LEU A 77 14.39 -10.73 -8.61
N ARG A 78 14.35 -12.04 -8.86
CA ARG A 78 13.67 -13.00 -7.99
C ARG A 78 14.21 -12.95 -6.56
N GLN A 79 15.53 -13.01 -6.41
CA GLN A 79 16.18 -12.90 -5.11
C GLN A 79 15.82 -11.59 -4.40
N ARG A 80 15.85 -10.47 -5.12
CA ARG A 80 15.49 -9.16 -4.57
C ARG A 80 14.03 -9.09 -4.11
N LEU A 81 13.11 -9.68 -4.86
CA LEU A 81 11.68 -9.72 -4.50
C LEU A 81 11.43 -10.61 -3.28
N HIS A 82 12.10 -11.76 -3.18
CA HIS A 82 12.02 -12.61 -2.00
C HIS A 82 12.56 -11.93 -0.74
N ILE A 83 13.70 -11.24 -0.84
CA ILE A 83 14.23 -10.43 0.27
C ILE A 83 13.23 -9.35 0.67
N ARG A 84 12.60 -8.66 -0.29
CA ARG A 84 11.57 -7.65 0.00
C ARG A 84 10.33 -8.26 0.64
N ALA A 85 9.91 -9.44 0.22
CA ALA A 85 8.82 -10.19 0.84
C ALA A 85 9.15 -10.50 2.31
N PHE A 86 10.36 -11.00 2.56
CA PHE A 86 10.87 -11.28 3.90
C PHE A 86 10.92 -10.01 4.76
N GLN A 87 11.40 -8.88 4.22
CA GLN A 87 11.40 -7.60 4.95
C GLN A 87 9.98 -7.15 5.32
N CYS A 88 9.00 -7.33 4.43
CA CYS A 88 7.60 -7.03 4.75
C CYS A 88 7.05 -7.96 5.84
N TYR A 89 7.38 -9.24 5.79
CA TYR A 89 7.00 -10.20 6.83
C TYR A 89 7.67 -9.85 8.18
N PHE A 90 8.97 -9.60 8.19
CA PHE A 90 9.70 -9.20 9.39
C PHE A 90 9.15 -7.90 9.98
N ALA A 91 8.87 -6.90 9.13
CA ALA A 91 8.23 -5.66 9.56
C ALA A 91 6.83 -5.90 10.16
N TYR A 92 6.04 -6.80 9.56
CA TYR A 92 4.75 -7.23 10.11
C TYR A 92 4.92 -7.83 11.51
N SER A 93 5.81 -8.81 11.66
CA SER A 93 6.12 -9.46 12.94
C SER A 93 6.61 -8.45 13.99
N LEU A 94 7.48 -7.51 13.61
CA LEU A 94 7.98 -6.47 14.49
C LEU A 94 6.87 -5.53 14.96
N THR A 95 5.98 -5.10 14.05
CA THR A 95 4.83 -4.26 14.44
C THR A 95 3.87 -4.99 15.38
N GLY A 96 3.65 -6.29 15.17
CA GLY A 96 2.85 -7.13 16.07
C GLY A 96 3.52 -7.33 17.43
N PHE A 97 4.83 -7.54 17.45
CA PHE A 97 5.61 -7.67 18.68
C PHE A 97 5.57 -6.38 19.50
N CYS A 98 5.72 -5.21 18.87
CA CYS A 98 5.52 -3.92 19.53
C CYS A 98 4.08 -3.76 20.05
N GLY A 99 3.07 -4.28 19.33
CA GLY A 99 1.68 -4.30 19.78
C GLY A 99 1.49 -5.14 21.04
N PHE A 100 2.15 -6.29 21.12
CA PHE A 100 2.20 -7.12 22.32
C PHE A 100 2.89 -6.40 23.49
N LEU A 101 4.09 -5.83 23.27
CA LEU A 101 4.81 -5.08 24.30
C LEU A 101 4.04 -3.85 24.80
N GLY A 102 3.29 -3.18 23.92
CA GLY A 102 2.42 -2.06 24.27
C GLY A 102 1.10 -2.45 24.95
N GLY A 103 0.87 -3.74 25.20
CA GLY A 103 -0.34 -4.23 25.85
C GLY A 103 -1.59 -4.22 24.98
N PHE A 104 -1.45 -4.10 23.65
CA PHE A 104 -2.60 -4.02 22.73
C PHE A 104 -3.08 -5.37 22.21
N THR A 105 -2.25 -6.42 22.31
CA THR A 105 -2.58 -7.78 21.87
C THR A 105 -2.06 -8.78 22.89
N SER A 106 -2.77 -9.90 23.06
CA SER A 106 -2.28 -11.00 23.90
C SER A 106 -1.06 -11.68 23.27
N PHE A 107 -0.27 -12.41 24.08
CA PHE A 107 0.83 -13.23 23.56
C PHE A 107 0.34 -14.30 22.57
N GLN A 108 -0.83 -14.89 22.85
CA GLN A 108 -1.45 -15.88 21.98
C GLN A 108 -1.83 -15.28 20.63
N ASP A 109 -2.48 -14.11 20.60
CA ASP A 109 -2.83 -13.42 19.36
C ASP A 109 -1.59 -13.04 18.56
N PHE A 110 -0.53 -12.59 19.23
CA PHE A 110 0.75 -12.31 18.58
C PHE A 110 1.32 -13.57 17.91
N MET A 111 1.39 -14.70 18.63
CA MET A 111 1.89 -15.96 18.06
C MET A 111 1.04 -16.46 16.89
N LEU A 112 -0.28 -16.39 17.00
CA LEU A 112 -1.20 -16.73 15.90
C LEU A 112 -1.05 -15.77 14.70
N SER A 113 -0.76 -14.50 14.94
CA SER A 113 -0.53 -13.53 13.87
C SER A 113 0.71 -13.87 13.03
N LEU A 114 1.77 -14.42 13.63
CA LEU A 114 3.01 -14.82 12.93
C LEU A 114 2.76 -15.87 11.85
N VAL A 115 1.74 -16.70 12.01
CA VAL A 115 1.31 -17.75 11.07
C VAL A 115 0.04 -17.38 10.29
N PHE A 116 -0.36 -16.10 10.32
CA PHE A 116 -1.55 -15.55 9.65
C PHE A 116 -2.90 -16.15 10.10
N LEU A 117 -2.94 -16.69 11.32
CA LEU A 117 -4.16 -17.18 11.97
C LEU A 117 -4.83 -16.11 12.84
N SER A 118 -4.19 -14.95 13.04
CA SER A 118 -4.77 -13.78 13.70
C SER A 118 -4.33 -12.48 13.01
N ASP A 119 -4.97 -11.39 13.38
CA ASP A 119 -4.67 -10.04 12.90
C ASP A 119 -3.60 -9.35 13.76
N SER A 120 -2.77 -8.51 13.14
CA SER A 120 -1.84 -7.64 13.85
C SER A 120 -2.31 -6.20 13.78
N ARG A 121 -2.31 -5.52 14.92
CA ARG A 121 -2.58 -4.08 15.01
C ARG A 121 -1.64 -3.31 14.08
N PHE A 122 -2.22 -2.53 13.17
CA PHE A 122 -1.53 -1.67 12.18
C PHE A 122 -0.57 -2.36 11.19
N GLY A 123 -0.32 -3.66 11.32
CA GLY A 123 0.61 -4.42 10.47
C GLY A 123 -0.04 -5.09 9.26
N ASN A 124 -1.37 -5.29 9.25
CA ASN A 124 -2.02 -6.20 8.29
C ASN A 124 -1.76 -5.93 6.79
N ILE A 125 -1.42 -4.71 6.39
CA ILE A 125 -1.05 -4.45 4.99
C ILE A 125 0.31 -5.06 4.62
N LEU A 126 1.23 -5.19 5.57
CA LEU A 126 2.57 -5.74 5.37
C LEU A 126 2.51 -7.26 5.14
N ARG A 127 1.62 -8.00 5.82
CA ARG A 127 1.39 -9.41 5.48
C ARG A 127 0.85 -9.58 4.07
N VAL A 128 -0.07 -8.71 3.62
CA VAL A 128 -0.60 -8.72 2.25
C VAL A 128 0.54 -8.50 1.26
N TYR A 129 1.44 -7.54 1.54
CA TYR A 129 2.59 -7.27 0.67
C TYR A 129 3.60 -8.41 0.64
N ALA A 130 3.86 -9.05 1.78
CA ALA A 130 4.75 -10.20 1.84
C ALA A 130 4.27 -11.31 0.90
N VAL A 131 2.97 -11.63 0.94
CA VAL A 131 2.37 -12.64 0.06
C VAL A 131 2.40 -12.20 -1.41
N ILE A 132 1.97 -10.97 -1.73
CA ILE A 132 1.98 -10.50 -3.13
C ILE A 132 3.41 -10.46 -3.69
N LEU A 133 4.40 -10.04 -2.90
CA LEU A 133 5.81 -10.02 -3.31
C LEU A 133 6.36 -11.41 -3.60
N LEU A 134 5.90 -12.43 -2.88
CA LEU A 134 6.25 -13.83 -3.15
C LEU A 134 5.75 -14.29 -4.52
N PHE A 135 4.55 -13.85 -4.93
CA PHE A 135 3.97 -14.16 -6.25
C PHE A 135 4.37 -13.17 -7.36
N THR A 136 4.98 -12.04 -7.01
CA THR A 136 5.38 -11.00 -7.98
C THR A 136 6.32 -11.50 -9.08
N PRO A 137 7.30 -12.40 -8.85
CA PRO A 137 8.11 -12.98 -9.92
C PRO A 137 7.26 -13.63 -11.03
N LEU A 138 6.22 -14.39 -10.64
CA LEU A 138 5.29 -15.03 -11.58
C LEU A 138 4.44 -13.99 -12.31
N ILE A 139 3.90 -13.00 -11.59
CA ILE A 139 3.15 -11.88 -12.17
C ILE A 139 3.98 -11.15 -13.23
N ILE A 140 5.24 -10.86 -12.92
CA ILE A 140 6.15 -10.17 -13.85
C ILE A 140 6.47 -11.07 -15.06
N GLN A 141 6.70 -12.37 -14.85
CA GLN A 141 6.95 -13.30 -15.95
C GLN A 141 5.76 -13.34 -16.92
N LEU A 142 4.54 -13.49 -16.40
CA LEU A 142 3.32 -13.46 -17.21
C LEU A 142 3.15 -12.11 -17.91
N ARG A 143 3.41 -10.99 -17.21
CA ARG A 143 3.34 -9.63 -17.76
C ARG A 143 4.34 -9.36 -18.89
N VAL A 144 5.52 -9.98 -18.84
CA VAL A 144 6.54 -9.85 -19.90
C VAL A 144 6.16 -10.68 -21.11
N HIS A 145 5.61 -11.90 -20.92
CA HIS A 145 5.18 -12.78 -22.01
C HIS A 145 3.89 -12.30 -22.68
N TYR A 146 2.93 -11.86 -21.87
CA TYR A 146 1.63 -11.35 -22.29
C TYR A 146 1.53 -9.89 -21.84
N PRO A 147 1.63 -8.90 -22.75
CA PRO A 147 1.79 -7.51 -22.37
C PRO A 147 0.63 -6.89 -21.53
N ASN A 148 -0.02 -5.82 -22.01
CA ASN A 148 -1.16 -5.27 -21.26
C ASN A 148 -2.37 -6.22 -21.24
N ARG A 149 -2.43 -7.21 -22.15
CA ARG A 149 -3.50 -8.21 -22.21
C ARG A 149 -3.62 -9.00 -20.91
N PHE A 150 -2.51 -9.43 -20.32
CA PHE A 150 -2.53 -10.15 -19.05
C PHE A 150 -3.14 -9.31 -17.92
N LEU A 151 -2.75 -8.04 -17.81
CA LEU A 151 -3.26 -7.16 -16.77
C LEU A 151 -4.77 -6.94 -16.90
N ILE A 152 -5.26 -6.75 -18.13
CA ILE A 152 -6.68 -6.58 -18.41
C ILE A 152 -7.45 -7.85 -18.06
N ILE A 153 -7.02 -9.01 -18.57
CA ILE A 153 -7.67 -10.30 -18.30
C ILE A 153 -7.66 -10.61 -16.80
N ALA A 154 -6.53 -10.43 -16.13
CA ALA A 154 -6.40 -10.71 -14.71
C ALA A 154 -7.30 -9.79 -13.86
N LEU A 155 -7.36 -8.49 -14.18
CA LEU A 155 -8.26 -7.55 -13.53
C LEU A 155 -9.74 -7.93 -13.77
N SER A 156 -10.10 -8.32 -15.00
CA SER A 156 -11.45 -8.79 -15.32
C SER A 156 -11.82 -10.05 -14.54
N ILE A 157 -10.92 -11.03 -14.42
CA ILE A 157 -11.14 -12.25 -13.62
C ILE A 157 -11.34 -11.89 -12.14
N LEU A 158 -10.54 -10.99 -11.59
CA LEU A 158 -10.71 -10.56 -10.20
C LEU A 158 -12.06 -9.88 -9.97
N LEU A 159 -12.48 -8.99 -10.87
CA LEU A 159 -13.79 -8.33 -10.79
C LEU A 159 -14.94 -9.35 -10.93
N ALA A 160 -14.81 -10.31 -11.84
CA ALA A 160 -15.78 -11.39 -12.02
C ALA A 160 -15.81 -12.38 -10.85
N SER A 161 -14.76 -12.42 -10.00
CA SER A 161 -14.70 -13.33 -8.86
C SER A 161 -15.52 -12.87 -7.65
N PHE A 162 -15.91 -11.58 -7.57
CA PHE A 162 -16.61 -11.04 -6.39
C PHE A 162 -17.94 -11.71 -6.04
N PRO A 163 -18.81 -12.09 -6.99
CA PRO A 163 -20.02 -12.85 -6.68
C PRO A 163 -19.70 -14.20 -6.03
N VAL A 164 -18.67 -14.89 -6.55
CA VAL A 164 -18.23 -16.20 -6.03
C VAL A 164 -17.63 -16.05 -4.63
N THR A 165 -16.72 -15.10 -4.42
CA THR A 165 -16.12 -14.89 -3.09
C THR A 165 -17.16 -14.43 -2.07
N SER A 166 -18.15 -13.64 -2.49
CA SER A 166 -19.25 -13.22 -1.61
C SER A 166 -20.15 -14.37 -1.17
N ALA A 167 -20.44 -15.32 -2.07
CA ALA A 167 -21.20 -16.52 -1.73
C ALA A 167 -20.48 -17.42 -0.71
N LEU A 168 -19.13 -17.42 -0.71
CA LEU A 168 -18.30 -18.22 0.19
C LEU A 168 -18.00 -17.54 1.54
N LYS A 169 -18.56 -16.35 1.83
CA LYS A 169 -18.34 -15.66 3.11
C LYS A 169 -19.02 -16.33 4.29
N ALA A 170 -20.12 -17.06 4.06
CA ALA A 170 -20.82 -17.77 5.13
C ALA A 170 -20.21 -19.16 5.41
N SER A 171 -19.30 -19.64 4.55
CA SER A 171 -18.70 -20.97 4.67
C SER A 171 -17.72 -21.04 5.84
N ASP A 172 -17.92 -21.99 6.75
CA ASP A 172 -17.00 -22.21 7.87
C ASP A 172 -15.87 -23.16 7.47
N PHE A 173 -14.63 -22.66 7.56
CA PHE A 173 -13.39 -23.41 7.34
C PHE A 173 -12.66 -23.74 8.66
N GLY A 174 -13.35 -23.62 9.80
CA GLY A 174 -12.82 -23.89 11.13
C GLY A 174 -11.60 -23.02 11.47
N ALA A 175 -10.52 -23.66 11.91
CA ALA A 175 -9.28 -22.97 12.27
C ALA A 175 -8.65 -22.16 11.11
N MET A 176 -9.01 -22.47 9.86
CA MET A 176 -8.46 -21.81 8.66
C MET A 176 -9.23 -20.54 8.27
N ASN A 177 -10.30 -20.16 8.96
CA ASN A 177 -11.12 -19.00 8.61
C ASN A 177 -10.31 -17.70 8.45
N ASN A 178 -9.37 -17.43 9.37
CA ASN A 178 -8.50 -16.25 9.28
C ASN A 178 -7.56 -16.29 8.06
N ALA A 179 -6.99 -17.45 7.76
CA ALA A 179 -6.10 -17.64 6.62
C ALA A 179 -6.88 -17.52 5.29
N MET A 180 -8.04 -18.17 5.19
CA MET A 180 -8.91 -18.10 4.00
C MET A 180 -9.42 -16.69 3.76
N ASN A 181 -9.82 -15.97 4.81
CA ASN A 181 -10.21 -14.58 4.69
C ASN A 181 -9.03 -13.68 4.32
N THR A 182 -7.83 -13.92 4.88
CA THR A 182 -6.63 -13.16 4.52
C THR A 182 -6.20 -13.38 3.06
N LEU A 183 -6.25 -14.62 2.57
CA LEU A 183 -5.80 -14.95 1.22
C LEU A 183 -6.86 -14.61 0.17
N PHE A 184 -8.11 -15.02 0.40
CA PHE A 184 -9.18 -14.98 -0.60
C PHE A 184 -10.36 -14.08 -0.23
N GLY A 185 -10.46 -13.61 1.02
CA GLY A 185 -11.59 -12.79 1.47
C GLY A 185 -12.89 -13.58 1.64
N ILE A 186 -12.78 -14.88 1.95
CA ILE A 186 -13.89 -15.82 2.18
C ILE A 186 -13.88 -16.31 3.64
N GLY A 187 -14.99 -16.91 4.08
CA GLY A 187 -15.19 -17.33 5.47
C GLY A 187 -15.81 -16.24 6.36
N PRO A 188 -16.28 -16.61 7.56
CA PRO A 188 -17.13 -15.76 8.41
C PRO A 188 -16.36 -14.62 9.10
N VAL A 189 -15.02 -14.66 9.06
CA VAL A 189 -14.18 -13.64 9.69
C VAL A 189 -14.21 -12.36 8.88
N LYS A 190 -14.46 -11.25 9.58
CA LYS A 190 -14.43 -9.90 9.01
C LYS A 190 -13.07 -9.23 9.20
N ALA A 191 -12.13 -9.53 8.30
CA ALA A 191 -10.83 -8.85 8.27
C ALA A 191 -10.39 -8.53 6.84
N GLY A 192 -9.86 -7.32 6.62
CA GLY A 192 -9.42 -6.95 5.29
C GLY A 192 -8.38 -5.82 5.22
N PRO A 193 -7.77 -5.64 4.04
CA PRO A 193 -8.10 -6.33 2.80
C PRO A 193 -7.40 -7.70 2.66
N SER A 194 -8.01 -8.59 1.88
CA SER A 194 -7.45 -9.88 1.46
C SER A 194 -6.44 -9.73 0.32
N VAL A 195 -5.56 -10.73 0.17
CA VAL A 195 -4.53 -10.76 -0.88
C VAL A 195 -5.16 -10.79 -2.27
N TRP A 196 -6.09 -11.71 -2.50
CA TRP A 196 -6.76 -11.92 -3.79
C TRP A 196 -7.39 -10.64 -4.31
N HIS A 197 -8.26 -10.01 -3.51
CA HIS A 197 -8.94 -8.80 -3.94
C HIS A 197 -8.01 -7.58 -3.99
N SER A 198 -6.95 -7.52 -3.17
CA SER A 198 -5.92 -6.47 -3.26
C SER A 198 -5.18 -6.47 -4.60
N LEU A 199 -5.16 -7.59 -5.32
CA LEU A 199 -4.60 -7.65 -6.67
C LEU A 199 -5.34 -6.72 -7.65
N CYS A 200 -6.60 -6.33 -7.38
CA CYS A 200 -7.29 -5.31 -8.18
C CYS A 200 -6.51 -3.99 -8.18
N PHE A 201 -6.07 -3.54 -6.99
CA PHE A 201 -5.25 -2.33 -6.87
C PHE A 201 -3.89 -2.52 -7.54
N VAL A 202 -3.27 -3.70 -7.38
CA VAL A 202 -1.96 -3.99 -7.96
C VAL A 202 -2.01 -3.94 -9.49
N PHE A 203 -2.96 -4.65 -10.12
CA PHE A 203 -3.08 -4.68 -11.57
C PHE A 203 -3.55 -3.35 -12.15
N ALA A 204 -4.42 -2.61 -11.46
CA ALA A 204 -4.77 -1.25 -11.86
C ALA A 204 -3.54 -0.32 -11.83
N GLY A 205 -2.73 -0.40 -10.77
CA GLY A 205 -1.47 0.34 -10.66
C GLY A 205 -0.48 -0.02 -11.76
N MET A 206 -0.29 -1.32 -12.03
CA MET A 206 0.55 -1.81 -13.13
C MET A 206 0.04 -1.33 -14.49
N LEU A 207 -1.26 -1.39 -14.74
CA LEU A 207 -1.84 -0.95 -16.00
C LEU A 207 -1.56 0.54 -16.22
N MET A 208 -1.73 1.36 -15.19
CA MET A 208 -1.45 2.78 -15.29
C MET A 208 0.04 3.10 -15.48
N ALA A 209 0.93 2.33 -14.86
CA ALA A 209 2.37 2.46 -15.05
C ALA A 209 2.87 1.99 -16.43
N SER A 210 2.12 1.12 -17.11
CA SER A 210 2.53 0.53 -18.40
C SER A 210 2.78 1.59 -19.49
N SER A 211 2.15 2.77 -19.37
CA SER A 211 2.35 3.91 -20.28
C SER A 211 3.81 4.41 -20.28
N PHE A 212 4.58 4.15 -19.22
CA PHE A 212 5.96 4.61 -19.06
C PHE A 212 7.02 3.60 -19.52
N ASN A 213 6.62 2.38 -19.88
CA ASN A 213 7.56 1.29 -20.22
C ASN A 213 7.91 1.20 -21.72
N THR A 214 7.47 2.15 -22.56
CA THR A 214 7.72 2.09 -24.00
C THR A 214 9.02 2.78 -24.41
N ALA A 215 9.99 2.01 -24.92
CA ALA A 215 11.34 2.48 -25.23
C ALA A 215 11.44 3.54 -26.34
N ARG A 216 10.45 3.64 -27.24
CA ARG A 216 10.45 4.53 -28.42
C ARG A 216 9.31 5.57 -28.43
N SER A 217 8.71 5.88 -27.28
CA SER A 217 7.57 6.80 -27.22
C SER A 217 7.98 8.26 -26.99
N THR A 218 7.34 9.18 -27.70
CA THR A 218 7.45 10.61 -27.42
C THR A 218 6.77 10.94 -26.09
N ARG A 219 7.05 12.12 -25.52
CA ARG A 219 6.38 12.58 -24.29
C ARG A 219 4.85 12.65 -24.45
N ASN A 220 4.38 13.02 -25.63
CA ASN A 220 2.96 13.10 -25.95
C ASN A 220 2.31 11.72 -25.98
N ASP A 221 3.00 10.71 -26.53
CA ASP A 221 2.52 9.32 -26.55
C ASP A 221 2.39 8.75 -25.12
N ILE A 222 3.38 9.01 -24.27
CA ILE A 222 3.35 8.58 -22.85
C ILE A 222 2.16 9.20 -22.13
N ASN A 223 1.93 10.50 -22.34
CA ASN A 223 0.81 11.21 -21.72
C ASN A 223 -0.54 10.71 -22.23
N SER A 224 -0.70 10.54 -23.54
CA SER A 224 -1.92 10.03 -24.15
C SER A 224 -2.26 8.65 -23.62
N ARG A 225 -1.29 7.72 -23.61
CA ARG A 225 -1.47 6.36 -23.05
C ARG A 225 -1.78 6.37 -21.56
N PHE A 226 -1.15 7.25 -20.80
CA PHE A 226 -1.43 7.38 -19.36
C PHE A 226 -2.90 7.79 -19.13
N TYR A 227 -3.39 8.82 -19.83
CA TYR A 227 -4.77 9.27 -19.68
C TYR A 227 -5.76 8.26 -20.26
N PHE A 228 -5.42 7.58 -21.34
CA PHE A 228 -6.22 6.47 -21.88
C PHE A 228 -6.37 5.33 -20.86
N ASN A 229 -5.27 4.88 -20.25
CA ASN A 229 -5.31 3.84 -19.20
C ASN A 229 -6.11 4.31 -17.97
N ALA A 230 -5.92 5.57 -17.55
CA ALA A 230 -6.65 6.13 -16.43
C ALA A 230 -8.16 6.21 -16.72
N PHE A 231 -8.54 6.66 -17.92
CA PHE A 231 -9.93 6.70 -18.37
C PHE A 231 -10.53 5.30 -18.47
N GLY A 232 -9.80 4.33 -19.03
CA GLY A 232 -10.22 2.93 -19.08
C GLY A 232 -10.45 2.34 -17.69
N LEU A 233 -9.59 2.65 -16.71
CA LEU A 233 -9.78 2.24 -15.32
C LEU A 233 -11.00 2.90 -14.67
N VAL A 234 -11.26 4.18 -14.95
CA VAL A 234 -12.47 4.88 -14.48
C VAL A 234 -13.72 4.20 -15.05
N ILE A 235 -13.78 3.96 -16.36
CA ILE A 235 -14.90 3.24 -16.99
C ILE A 235 -15.07 1.85 -16.37
N THR A 236 -13.98 1.11 -16.20
CA THR A 236 -14.01 -0.22 -15.58
C THR A 236 -14.58 -0.17 -14.16
N CYS A 237 -14.20 0.83 -13.36
CA CYS A 237 -14.75 1.04 -12.03
C CYS A 237 -16.25 1.38 -12.06
N LEU A 238 -16.69 2.22 -13.00
CA LEU A 238 -18.10 2.60 -13.15
C LEU A 238 -18.97 1.40 -13.59
N LEU A 239 -18.48 0.60 -14.55
CA LEU A 239 -19.16 -0.63 -14.97
C LEU A 239 -19.20 -1.66 -13.83
N ALA A 240 -18.07 -1.87 -13.15
CA ALA A 240 -18.01 -2.77 -12.00
C ALA A 240 -18.94 -2.31 -10.87
N TRP A 241 -19.05 -1.00 -10.63
CA TRP A 241 -20.01 -0.44 -9.69
C TRP A 241 -21.44 -0.81 -10.08
N TYR A 242 -21.83 -0.55 -11.33
CA TYR A 242 -23.16 -0.81 -11.84
C TYR A 242 -23.57 -2.29 -11.72
N PHE A 243 -22.66 -3.23 -12.01
CA PHE A 243 -22.96 -4.66 -11.98
C PHE A 243 -22.78 -5.34 -10.62
N LEU A 244 -21.87 -4.85 -9.77
CA LEU A 244 -21.50 -5.54 -8.52
C LEU A 244 -22.09 -4.90 -7.26
N ILE A 245 -22.60 -3.67 -7.34
CA ILE A 245 -23.03 -2.89 -6.17
C ILE A 245 -24.48 -2.45 -6.33
N ASP A 246 -25.37 -3.11 -5.59
CA ASP A 246 -26.80 -2.78 -5.51
C ASP A 246 -27.10 -1.66 -4.49
N LYS A 247 -26.22 -0.66 -4.42
CA LYS A 247 -26.34 0.46 -3.48
C LYS A 247 -26.05 1.76 -4.20
N SER A 248 -26.70 2.83 -3.75
CA SER A 248 -26.39 4.17 -4.21
C SER A 248 -24.93 4.55 -3.87
N PHE A 249 -24.34 5.43 -4.69
CA PHE A 249 -22.96 5.88 -4.49
C PHE A 249 -22.73 6.48 -3.10
N SER A 250 -23.69 7.25 -2.58
CA SER A 250 -23.60 7.83 -1.24
C SER A 250 -23.48 6.75 -0.17
N VAL A 251 -24.38 5.77 -0.15
CA VAL A 251 -24.37 4.68 0.83
C VAL A 251 -23.08 3.86 0.75
N GLY A 252 -22.61 3.57 -0.47
CA GLY A 252 -21.36 2.84 -0.63
C GLY A 252 -20.12 3.67 -0.29
N TRP A 253 -20.14 4.99 -0.47
CA TRP A 253 -19.08 5.88 0.03
C TRP A 253 -19.03 5.86 1.56
N TRP A 254 -20.18 5.95 2.24
CA TRP A 254 -20.25 5.78 3.69
C TRP A 254 -19.68 4.43 4.15
N SER A 255 -20.03 3.35 3.44
CA SER A 255 -19.53 1.99 3.69
C SER A 255 -18.01 1.84 3.42
N PHE A 256 -17.44 2.70 2.58
CA PHE A 256 -16.00 2.79 2.38
C PHE A 256 -15.32 3.50 3.55
N VAL A 257 -15.89 4.60 4.03
CA VAL A 257 -15.30 5.44 5.07
C VAL A 257 -15.39 4.81 6.48
N ASP A 258 -16.48 4.10 6.77
CA ASP A 258 -16.70 3.40 8.05
C ASP A 258 -15.94 2.05 8.16
N MET A 259 -15.25 1.64 7.09
CA MET A 259 -14.49 0.39 6.96
C MET A 259 -15.33 -0.88 6.82
N SER A 260 -16.66 -0.80 6.70
CA SER A 260 -17.51 -1.99 6.51
C SER A 260 -17.13 -2.74 5.23
N TYR A 261 -17.02 -2.04 4.09
CA TYR A 261 -16.59 -2.67 2.84
C TYR A 261 -15.19 -3.27 2.92
N ARG A 262 -14.27 -2.66 3.67
CA ARG A 262 -12.92 -3.21 3.83
C ARG A 262 -12.94 -4.49 4.66
N LYS A 263 -13.63 -4.49 5.80
CA LYS A 263 -13.71 -5.64 6.71
C LYS A 263 -14.36 -6.85 6.03
N ASP A 264 -15.37 -6.58 5.20
CA ASP A 264 -16.10 -7.62 4.48
C ASP A 264 -15.47 -7.97 3.12
N ASN A 265 -14.29 -7.44 2.76
CA ASN A 265 -13.69 -7.61 1.43
C ASN A 265 -14.69 -7.35 0.28
N ALA A 266 -15.58 -6.36 0.43
CA ALA A 266 -16.63 -6.08 -0.53
C ALA A 266 -16.08 -5.37 -1.78
N ALA A 267 -16.68 -5.65 -2.94
CA ALA A 267 -16.29 -5.05 -4.23
C ALA A 267 -16.22 -3.52 -4.16
N GLY A 268 -17.14 -2.89 -3.43
CA GLY A 268 -17.20 -1.43 -3.27
C GLY A 268 -15.91 -0.83 -2.70
N TYR A 269 -15.20 -1.54 -1.82
CA TYR A 269 -13.90 -1.09 -1.30
C TYR A 269 -12.85 -0.98 -2.40
N PHE A 270 -12.78 -2.00 -3.26
CA PHE A 270 -11.78 -2.08 -4.32
C PHE A 270 -12.11 -1.16 -5.50
N ILE A 271 -13.40 -0.96 -5.79
CA ILE A 271 -13.87 -0.02 -6.83
C ILE A 271 -13.59 1.43 -6.41
N ILE A 272 -14.11 1.85 -5.23
CA ILE A 272 -13.90 3.21 -4.72
C ILE A 272 -12.41 3.47 -4.48
N GLY A 273 -11.69 2.50 -3.90
CA GLY A 273 -10.26 2.60 -3.66
C GLY A 273 -9.43 2.76 -4.94
N THR A 274 -9.80 2.06 -6.02
CA THR A 274 -9.11 2.19 -7.32
C THR A 274 -9.42 3.54 -7.95
N LEU A 275 -10.69 3.94 -7.97
CA LEU A 275 -11.13 5.23 -8.52
C LEU A 275 -10.42 6.40 -7.83
N THR A 276 -10.46 6.43 -6.50
CA THR A 276 -9.78 7.46 -5.70
C THR A 276 -8.28 7.46 -5.93
N SER A 277 -7.63 6.28 -6.00
CA SER A 277 -6.21 6.18 -6.29
C SER A 277 -5.84 6.76 -7.67
N VAL A 278 -6.64 6.46 -8.71
CA VAL A 278 -6.44 7.02 -10.06
C VAL A 278 -6.58 8.54 -10.04
N ILE A 279 -7.64 9.07 -9.42
CA ILE A 279 -7.88 10.52 -9.31
C ILE A 279 -6.73 11.20 -8.58
N THR A 280 -6.31 10.69 -7.42
CA THR A 280 -5.20 11.25 -6.65
C THR A 280 -3.89 11.22 -7.45
N PHE A 281 -3.66 10.18 -8.24
CA PHE A 281 -2.49 10.11 -9.11
C PHE A 281 -2.50 11.13 -10.23
N ILE A 282 -3.65 11.30 -10.90
CA ILE A 282 -3.84 12.34 -11.92
C ILE A 282 -3.57 13.71 -11.29
N PHE A 283 -4.14 13.97 -10.11
CA PHE A 283 -3.91 15.20 -9.36
C PHE A 283 -2.42 15.47 -9.13
N PHE A 284 -1.66 14.50 -8.57
CA PHE A 284 -0.22 14.69 -8.37
C PHE A 284 0.56 14.86 -9.67
N LYS A 285 0.19 14.14 -10.74
CA LYS A 285 0.82 14.29 -12.05
C LYS A 285 0.59 15.68 -12.65
N LEU A 286 -0.62 16.22 -12.53
CA LEU A 286 -0.97 17.56 -13.04
C LEU A 286 -0.34 18.67 -12.19
N TRP A 287 -0.38 18.52 -10.87
CA TRP A 287 0.13 19.54 -9.94
C TRP A 287 1.66 19.60 -9.93
N ILE A 288 2.30 18.45 -9.71
CA ILE A 288 3.75 18.34 -9.55
C ILE A 288 4.40 17.96 -10.88
N GLY A 289 3.92 16.90 -11.52
CA GLY A 289 4.52 16.35 -12.72
C GLY A 289 6.01 16.06 -12.54
N THR A 290 6.86 16.81 -13.23
CA THR A 290 8.33 16.74 -13.11
C THR A 290 8.94 17.93 -12.37
N ARG A 291 8.12 18.83 -11.82
CA ARG A 291 8.57 20.01 -11.07
C ARG A 291 9.06 19.60 -9.69
N THR A 292 9.93 20.42 -9.11
CA THR A 292 10.32 20.28 -7.70
C THR A 292 9.09 20.43 -6.82
N PRO A 293 8.85 19.50 -5.88
CA PRO A 293 7.69 19.58 -5.01
C PRO A 293 7.78 20.79 -4.07
N PRO A 294 6.66 21.29 -3.52
CA PRO A 294 6.66 22.38 -2.55
C PRO A 294 7.42 21.99 -1.26
N PHE A 295 7.89 22.99 -0.51
CA PHE A 295 8.74 22.81 0.67
C PHE A 295 8.21 21.78 1.68
N LEU A 296 6.92 21.84 2.02
CA LEU A 296 6.31 20.89 2.96
C LEU A 296 6.41 19.44 2.47
N PHE A 297 6.20 19.20 1.17
CA PHE A 297 6.40 17.88 0.60
C PHE A 297 7.87 17.49 0.63
N GLN A 298 8.81 18.41 0.33
CA GLN A 298 10.24 18.13 0.41
C GLN A 298 10.67 17.69 1.82
N LEU A 299 10.12 18.31 2.86
CA LEU A 299 10.37 17.92 4.25
C LEU A 299 9.88 16.50 4.55
N LEU A 300 8.73 16.11 3.98
CA LEU A 300 8.10 14.80 4.19
C LEU A 300 8.60 13.72 3.22
N LEU A 301 9.26 14.08 2.10
CA LEU A 301 9.75 13.15 1.08
C LEU A 301 10.53 11.95 1.63
N PRO A 302 11.39 12.08 2.66
CA PRO A 302 12.10 10.94 3.24
C PRO A 302 11.15 9.80 3.65
N ILE A 303 9.96 10.14 4.16
CA ILE A 303 8.94 9.16 4.57
C ILE A 303 8.55 8.27 3.40
N GLY A 304 8.23 8.85 2.25
CA GLY A 304 7.84 8.10 1.05
C GLY A 304 9.01 7.37 0.40
N LEU A 305 10.19 7.97 0.36
CA LEU A 305 11.36 7.33 -0.26
C LEU A 305 11.76 6.04 0.44
N SER A 306 11.57 6.00 1.75
CA SER A 306 11.81 4.85 2.61
C SER A 306 10.50 4.25 3.12
N SER A 307 9.46 4.18 2.27
CA SER A 307 8.08 3.90 2.69
C SER A 307 7.90 2.68 3.59
N LEU A 308 8.56 1.55 3.28
CA LEU A 308 8.50 0.36 4.12
C LEU A 308 9.06 0.63 5.52
N PHE A 309 10.23 1.27 5.59
CA PHE A 309 10.89 1.59 6.85
C PHE A 309 10.06 2.58 7.67
N SER A 310 9.67 3.70 7.07
CA SER A 310 8.90 4.76 7.76
C SER A 310 7.54 4.25 8.24
N TYR A 311 6.86 3.41 7.44
CA TYR A 311 5.62 2.77 7.83
C TYR A 311 5.84 1.81 9.00
N THR A 312 6.90 1.00 8.97
CA THR A 312 7.23 0.05 10.05
C THR A 312 7.54 0.78 11.34
N VAL A 313 8.48 1.71 11.32
CA VAL A 313 8.89 2.48 12.51
C VAL A 313 7.73 3.31 13.06
N GLY A 314 6.98 3.99 12.19
CA GLY A 314 5.80 4.75 12.62
C GLY A 314 4.80 3.88 13.37
N ASN A 315 4.50 2.68 12.88
CA ASN A 315 3.60 1.75 13.56
C ASN A 315 4.19 1.12 14.82
N CYS A 316 5.50 0.83 14.84
CA CYS A 316 6.17 0.35 16.04
C CYS A 316 6.10 1.41 17.16
N LEU A 317 6.41 2.67 16.84
CA LEU A 317 6.29 3.79 17.77
C LEU A 317 4.86 3.91 18.29
N LEU A 318 3.85 3.91 17.40
CA LEU A 318 2.45 4.00 17.80
C LEU A 318 1.96 2.81 18.63
N ASN A 319 2.56 1.64 18.47
CA ASN A 319 2.23 0.46 19.27
C ASN A 319 2.97 0.46 20.62
N LEU A 320 4.14 1.11 20.73
CA LEU A 320 4.89 1.21 21.99
C LEU A 320 4.45 2.38 22.87
N PHE A 321 3.99 3.48 22.26
CA PHE A 321 3.35 4.58 23.00
C PHE A 321 1.97 4.08 23.48
N GLY A 322 1.92 3.59 24.71
CA GLY A 322 0.71 3.03 25.33
C GLY A 322 -0.45 4.03 25.42
N ILE A 323 -1.63 3.52 25.82
CA ILE A 323 -2.91 4.27 25.85
C ILE A 323 -2.83 5.52 26.74
N GLU A 324 -2.05 5.49 27.81
CA GLU A 324 -2.03 6.53 28.86
C GLU A 324 -1.28 7.81 28.46
N VAL A 325 -0.39 7.75 27.47
CA VAL A 325 0.49 8.89 27.11
C VAL A 325 -0.22 9.91 26.18
N ILE A 326 -1.45 9.64 25.75
CA ILE A 326 -2.01 10.26 24.54
C ILE A 326 -3.32 11.01 24.84
N ALA A 327 -3.24 12.00 25.73
CA ALA A 327 -4.36 12.90 26.04
C ALA A 327 -4.54 14.03 25.01
N TYR A 328 -3.56 14.28 24.14
CA TYR A 328 -3.56 15.41 23.20
C TYR A 328 -3.26 14.98 21.75
N PRO A 329 -4.28 14.62 20.94
CA PRO A 329 -4.11 14.11 19.59
C PRO A 329 -3.30 15.02 18.66
N LEU A 330 -3.57 16.33 18.68
CA LEU A 330 -2.91 17.31 17.82
C LEU A 330 -1.43 17.47 18.18
N LEU A 331 -1.12 17.62 19.48
CA LEU A 331 0.25 17.72 19.96
C LEU A 331 1.02 16.44 19.62
N THR A 332 0.39 15.28 19.81
CA THR A 332 0.99 13.98 19.45
C THR A 332 1.30 13.93 17.95
N ALA A 333 0.42 14.42 17.08
CA ALA A 333 0.69 14.50 15.64
C ALA A 333 1.85 15.46 15.29
N ILE A 334 1.88 16.63 15.93
CA ILE A 334 2.91 17.64 15.75
C ILE A 334 4.29 17.11 16.16
N LEU A 335 4.37 16.24 17.17
CA LEU A 335 5.64 15.65 17.61
C LEU A 335 6.00 14.38 16.83
N PHE A 336 5.00 13.54 16.52
CA PHE A 336 5.19 12.24 15.88
C PHE A 336 5.81 12.35 14.49
N PHE A 337 5.29 13.22 13.63
CA PHE A 337 5.79 13.32 12.24
C PHE A 337 7.20 13.90 12.13
N PRO A 338 7.56 14.99 12.83
CA PRO A 338 8.95 15.45 12.87
C PRO A 338 9.91 14.40 13.42
N LEU A 339 9.53 13.67 14.48
CA LEU A 339 10.33 12.56 15.00
C LEU A 339 10.52 11.47 13.94
N LEU A 340 9.45 11.08 13.25
CA LEU A 340 9.53 10.08 12.18
C LEU A 340 10.40 10.53 11.01
N VAL A 341 10.28 11.79 10.59
CA VAL A 341 11.14 12.40 9.56
C VAL A 341 12.59 12.40 10.02
N PHE A 342 12.86 12.79 11.26
CA PHE A 342 14.18 12.81 11.85
C PHE A 342 14.81 11.40 11.83
N ILE A 343 14.11 10.40 12.37
CA ILE A 343 14.58 9.00 12.37
C ILE A 343 14.83 8.53 10.93
N THR A 344 13.90 8.77 10.00
CA THR A 344 14.03 8.32 8.61
C THR A 344 15.18 8.99 7.87
N ARG A 345 15.47 10.27 8.17
CA ARG A 345 16.55 11.03 7.54
C ARG A 345 17.92 10.66 8.08
N TYR A 346 18.02 10.39 9.38
CA TYR A 346 19.29 10.19 10.07
C TYR A 346 19.58 8.73 10.44
N ILE A 347 18.70 7.78 10.11
CA ILE A 347 18.95 6.36 10.37
C ILE A 347 20.29 5.87 9.79
N THR A 348 20.72 6.40 8.65
CA THR A 348 21.99 6.00 8.04
C THR A 348 23.22 6.35 8.89
N LEU A 349 23.06 7.25 9.87
CA LEU A 349 24.11 7.63 10.80
C LEU A 349 24.12 6.75 12.07
N LEU A 350 23.13 5.89 12.28
CA LEU A 350 23.08 5.05 13.48
C LEU A 350 24.17 3.97 13.42
N PRO A 351 24.88 3.71 14.53
CA PRO A 351 25.84 2.63 14.62
C PRO A 351 25.13 1.29 14.37
N GLY A 352 25.71 0.45 13.51
CA GLY A 352 25.11 -0.81 13.09
C GLY A 352 24.14 -0.71 11.91
N TYR A 353 23.80 0.49 11.42
CA TYR A 353 22.96 0.62 10.21
C TYR A 353 23.57 -0.11 9.01
N GLN A 354 24.88 0.05 8.76
CA GLN A 354 25.55 -0.64 7.65
C GLN A 354 25.47 -2.15 7.80
N MET A 355 25.77 -2.68 8.99
CA MET A 355 25.67 -4.11 9.29
C MET A 355 24.25 -4.64 9.04
N ILE A 356 23.22 -3.96 9.55
CA ILE A 356 21.81 -4.34 9.36
C ILE A 356 21.42 -4.19 7.88
N ASN A 357 21.87 -3.14 7.21
CA ASN A 357 21.62 -2.91 5.79
C ASN A 357 22.25 -4.00 4.91
N ASP A 358 23.44 -4.49 5.27
CA ASP A 358 24.15 -5.53 4.53
C ASP A 358 23.51 -6.90 4.77
N LEU A 359 23.12 -7.19 6.02
CA LEU A 359 22.37 -8.41 6.37
C LEU A 359 20.99 -8.45 5.72
N LEU A 360 20.24 -7.35 5.78
CA LEU A 360 18.85 -7.30 5.32
C LEU A 360 18.71 -6.76 3.89
N ASN A 361 19.77 -6.30 3.24
CA ASN A 361 19.73 -5.61 1.94
C ASN A 361 18.75 -4.41 1.91
N LEU A 362 18.74 -3.62 2.99
CA LEU A 362 17.87 -2.44 3.16
C LEU A 362 18.38 -1.23 2.37
N ARG A 363 18.70 -1.35 1.07
CA ARG A 363 19.19 -0.20 0.29
C ARG A 363 18.23 0.99 0.38
N LEU A 364 18.54 1.96 1.24
CA LEU A 364 17.92 3.28 1.33
C LEU A 364 18.51 4.20 0.26
N PRO A 365 17.80 5.28 -0.14
CA PRO A 365 18.30 6.21 -1.12
C PRO A 365 19.35 7.09 -0.47
N ASN A 366 20.64 6.73 -0.62
CA ASN A 366 21.77 7.68 -0.75
C ASN A 366 23.18 7.06 -0.80
N SER A 367 23.39 5.74 -0.75
CA SER A 367 24.78 5.23 -0.76
C SER A 367 25.51 5.37 -2.11
N THR A 368 24.82 5.66 -3.21
CA THR A 368 25.46 5.81 -4.54
C THR A 368 25.76 7.25 -4.94
N ALA A 369 25.33 8.26 -4.17
CA ALA A 369 25.61 9.66 -4.53
C ALA A 369 27.03 10.12 -4.13
N LYS A 370 27.75 9.36 -3.30
CA LYS A 370 29.14 9.67 -2.91
C LYS A 370 30.20 8.83 -3.61
N ALA A 371 29.83 7.80 -4.38
CA ALA A 371 30.79 6.93 -5.08
C ALA A 371 31.08 7.37 -6.53
N SER A 372 30.56 8.52 -6.97
CA SER A 372 30.85 9.10 -8.29
C SER A 372 31.58 10.45 -8.20
N GLN A 373 32.18 10.75 -7.04
CA GLN A 373 33.00 11.94 -6.79
C GLN A 373 34.28 11.60 -5.99
N ALA A 374 34.80 10.38 -6.15
CA ALA A 374 36.13 9.99 -5.72
C ALA A 374 36.86 9.35 -6.89
#